data_AF-A0A7C0XUR2-F1
#
_entry.id   AF-A0A7C0XUR2-F1
#
_cell.length_a   1.000
_cell.length_b   1.000
_cell.length_c   1.000
_cell.angle_alpha   90.00
_cell.angle_beta   90.00
_cell.angle_gamma   90.00
#
_symmetry.space_group_name_H-M   'P 1'
#
loop_
_entity.id
_entity.type
_entity.pdbx_description
1 polymer ?
#
loop_
_entity_poly.entity_id
_entity_poly.type
_entity_poly.pdbx_seq_one_letter_code
_entity_poly.pdbx_strand_id
1 'polypeptide(L)'
;MQFAYTPYIIPIGISVVVSGALMIWGYRRIPAPGAGWFTLLMLSAFLWSVFYALEIVSTDLPTTLLWSKLEYLGAVMMAGEWVALVLTYTGRGEWLTTRNLALLFAIPGITLILAWTNEYHELIWVNVSLKEGIPFNALQFTPGYWYWVNILYSYLLMIFGVVWLIFSLGWATQLYRQQIF
;
A
#
# COMPACT_ATOMS: atom_id res chain seq x y z
N MET A 1 4.00 17.39 -22.65
CA MET A 1 3.91 17.21 -21.18
C MET A 1 4.32 18.52 -20.53
N GLN A 2 3.36 19.32 -20.06
CA GLN A 2 3.65 20.50 -19.23
C GLN A 2 3.54 20.06 -17.76
N PHE A 3 4.57 20.32 -16.97
CA PHE A 3 4.67 19.90 -15.58
C PHE A 3 4.42 21.11 -14.66
N ALA A 4 3.40 21.06 -13.82
CA ALA A 4 3.10 22.11 -12.84
C ALA A 4 3.87 21.86 -11.53
N TYR A 5 4.67 22.83 -11.08
CA TYR A 5 5.42 22.71 -9.83
C TYR A 5 4.50 22.98 -8.64
N THR A 6 4.34 21.98 -7.77
CA THR A 6 3.48 22.07 -6.58
C THR A 6 4.33 21.81 -5.34
N PRO A 7 4.20 22.58 -4.25
CA PRO A 7 4.96 22.37 -3.02
C PRO A 7 4.83 20.94 -2.43
N TYR A 8 3.75 20.24 -2.77
CA TYR A 8 3.48 18.85 -2.38
C TYR A 8 4.46 17.83 -2.96
N ILE A 9 5.19 18.16 -4.04
CA ILE A 9 6.15 17.22 -4.64
C ILE A 9 7.37 16.96 -3.75
N ILE A 10 7.69 17.90 -2.85
CA ILE A 10 8.84 17.79 -1.95
C ILE A 10 8.68 16.62 -0.95
N PRO A 11 7.61 16.54 -0.13
CA PRO A 11 7.43 15.41 0.77
C PRO A 11 7.24 14.07 0.03
N ILE A 12 6.63 14.09 -1.16
CA ILE A 12 6.49 12.88 -1.98
C ILE A 12 7.86 12.42 -2.48
N GLY A 13 8.70 13.34 -2.97
CA GLY A 13 10.07 13.03 -3.38
C GLY A 13 10.91 12.44 -2.25
N ILE A 14 10.78 12.98 -1.03
CA ILE A 14 11.41 12.39 0.17
C ILE A 14 10.88 10.97 0.40
N SER A 15 9.57 10.76 0.29
CA SER A 15 8.94 9.44 0.48
C SER A 15 9.45 8.42 -0.55
N VAL A 16 9.62 8.81 -1.81
CA VAL A 16 10.23 7.98 -2.87
C VAL A 16 11.67 7.61 -2.51
N VAL A 17 12.49 8.57 -2.10
CA VAL A 17 13.89 8.31 -1.75
C VAL A 17 14.00 7.39 -0.53
N VAL A 18 13.23 7.66 0.52
CA VAL A 18 13.26 6.88 1.77
C VAL A 18 12.76 5.46 1.54
N SER A 19 11.60 5.29 0.90
CA SER A 19 11.05 3.95 0.60
C SER A 19 11.97 3.15 -0.31
N GLY A 20 12.54 3.78 -1.35
CA GLY A 20 13.53 3.14 -2.23
C GLY A 20 14.81 2.73 -1.49
N ALA A 21 15.34 3.59 -0.61
CA ALA A 21 16.50 3.27 0.20
C ALA A 21 16.24 2.12 1.18
N LEU A 22 15.09 2.12 1.85
CA LEU A 22 14.68 1.07 2.77
C LEU A 22 14.40 -0.27 2.05
N MET A 23 13.83 -0.21 0.84
CA MET A 23 13.66 -1.38 -0.03
C MET A 23 15.02 -2.03 -0.33
N ILE A 24 16.01 -1.24 -0.79
CA ILE A 24 17.37 -1.73 -1.09
C ILE A 24 18.03 -2.27 0.18
N TRP A 25 17.88 -1.58 1.31
CA TRP A 25 18.44 -2.01 2.59
C TRP A 25 17.84 -3.35 3.06
N GLY A 26 16.51 -3.48 3.00
CA GLY A 26 15.80 -4.71 3.34
C GLY A 26 16.19 -5.88 2.44
N TYR A 27 16.34 -5.63 1.14
CA TYR A 27 16.74 -6.65 0.17
C TYR A 27 18.11 -7.26 0.51
N ARG A 28 19.06 -6.42 0.95
CA ARG A 28 20.39 -6.88 1.42
C ARG A 28 20.34 -7.64 2.74
N ARG A 29 19.20 -7.66 3.43
CA ARG A 29 18.98 -8.27 4.75
C ARG A 29 17.93 -9.37 4.72
N ILE A 30 17.52 -9.87 3.54
CA ILE A 30 16.54 -10.95 3.39
C ILE A 30 16.75 -12.18 4.29
N PRO A 31 17.99 -12.60 4.62
CA PRO A 31 18.19 -13.70 5.58
C PRO A 31 17.58 -13.47 6.98
N ALA A 32 17.30 -12.21 7.35
CA ALA A 32 16.64 -11.87 8.60
C ALA A 32 15.12 -12.13 8.53
N PRO A 33 14.50 -12.65 9.61
CA PRO A 33 13.05 -12.85 9.66
C PRO A 33 12.26 -11.58 9.32
N GLY A 34 11.30 -11.69 8.40
CA GLY A 34 10.44 -10.58 7.97
C GLY A 34 11.06 -9.61 6.97
N ALA A 35 12.36 -9.69 6.68
CA ALA A 35 13.03 -8.76 5.76
C ALA A 35 12.45 -8.81 4.33
N GLY A 36 12.05 -10.00 3.84
CA GLY A 36 11.40 -10.13 2.54
C GLY A 36 10.07 -9.35 2.44
N TRP A 37 9.19 -9.52 3.42
CA TRP A 37 7.91 -8.79 3.46
C TRP A 37 8.09 -7.29 3.69
N PHE A 38 9.10 -6.90 4.48
CA PHE A 38 9.48 -5.50 4.62
C PHE A 38 9.93 -4.90 3.28
N THR A 39 10.76 -5.61 2.51
CA THR A 39 11.18 -5.17 1.18
C THR A 39 10.00 -5.01 0.22
N LEU A 40 9.04 -5.95 0.23
CA LEU A 40 7.83 -5.84 -0.59
C LEU A 40 6.97 -4.65 -0.16
N LEU A 41 6.77 -4.45 1.14
CA LEU A 41 6.05 -3.29 1.67
C LEU A 41 6.68 -1.96 1.26
N MET A 42 8.02 -1.88 1.29
CA MET A 42 8.75 -0.70 0.85
C MET A 42 8.73 -0.51 -0.67
N LEU A 43 8.72 -1.60 -1.45
CA LEU A 43 8.51 -1.55 -2.89
C LEU A 43 7.12 -1.01 -3.23
N SER A 44 6.07 -1.49 -2.56
CA SER A 44 4.70 -1.00 -2.74
C SER A 44 4.57 0.48 -2.36
N ALA A 45 5.18 0.91 -1.24
CA ALA A 45 5.23 2.32 -0.86
C ALA A 45 6.00 3.18 -1.86
N PHE A 46 7.09 2.66 -2.43
CA PHE A 46 7.87 3.31 -3.48
C PHE A 46 7.05 3.50 -4.75
N LEU A 47 6.42 2.42 -5.25
CA LEU A 47 5.57 2.46 -6.44
C LEU A 47 4.41 3.42 -6.25
N TRP A 48 3.73 3.35 -5.10
CA TRP A 48 2.67 4.30 -4.75
C TRP A 48 3.17 5.73 -4.83
N SER A 49 4.26 6.05 -4.13
CA SER A 49 4.78 7.43 -4.07
C SER A 49 5.24 7.94 -5.45
N VAL A 50 5.84 7.09 -6.27
CA VAL A 50 6.29 7.44 -7.63
C VAL A 50 5.10 7.74 -8.53
N PHE A 51 4.09 6.85 -8.57
CA PHE A 51 2.94 7.06 -9.44
C PHE A 51 2.06 8.21 -8.97
N TYR A 52 1.93 8.42 -7.66
CA TYR A 52 1.25 9.59 -7.12
C TYR A 52 1.98 10.89 -7.48
N ALA A 53 3.33 10.89 -7.45
CA ALA A 53 4.11 12.04 -7.94
C ALA A 53 3.82 12.32 -9.42
N LEU A 54 3.71 11.29 -10.26
CA LEU A 54 3.41 11.45 -11.67
C LEU A 54 1.96 11.89 -11.92
N GLU A 55 1.02 11.44 -11.10
CA GLU A 55 -0.38 11.88 -11.11
C GLU A 55 -0.47 13.40 -10.91
N ILE A 56 0.08 13.93 -9.82
CA ILE A 56 -0.10 15.35 -9.45
C ILE A 56 0.58 16.34 -10.40
N VAL A 57 1.58 15.89 -11.17
CA VAL A 57 2.31 16.72 -12.15
C VAL A 57 1.73 16.55 -13.56
N SER A 58 0.93 15.52 -13.82
CA SER A 58 0.24 15.33 -15.10
C SER A 58 -0.76 16.47 -15.36
N THR A 59 -1.03 16.78 -16.63
CA THR A 59 -1.87 17.92 -17.04
C THR A 59 -3.14 17.55 -17.78
N ASP A 60 -3.28 16.29 -18.17
CA ASP A 60 -4.40 15.77 -18.93
C ASP A 60 -5.03 14.57 -18.23
N LEU A 61 -6.37 14.52 -18.27
CA LEU A 61 -7.15 13.48 -17.60
C LEU A 61 -6.72 12.04 -17.95
N PRO A 62 -6.47 11.67 -19.22
CA PRO A 62 -6.05 10.31 -19.56
C PRO A 62 -4.72 9.92 -18.90
N THR A 63 -3.74 10.83 -18.88
CA THR A 63 -2.45 10.58 -18.22
C THR A 63 -2.59 10.54 -16.71
N THR A 64 -3.37 11.43 -16.11
CA THR A 64 -3.67 11.39 -14.66
C THR A 64 -4.30 10.06 -14.27
N LEU A 65 -5.33 9.61 -15.01
CA LEU A 65 -6.01 8.34 -14.75
C LEU A 65 -5.09 7.13 -14.90
N LEU A 66 -4.19 7.14 -15.90
CA LEU A 66 -3.21 6.07 -16.07
C LEU A 66 -2.28 5.98 -14.84
N TRP A 67 -1.79 7.11 -14.35
CA TRP A 67 -0.94 7.13 -13.15
C TRP A 67 -1.69 6.66 -11.92
N SER A 68 -2.95 7.05 -11.72
CA SER A 68 -3.77 6.56 -10.61
C SER A 68 -4.04 5.05 -10.69
N LYS A 69 -4.21 4.47 -11.90
CA LYS A 69 -4.32 3.01 -12.07
C LYS A 69 -3.04 2.28 -11.69
N LEU A 70 -1.88 2.85 -12.01
CA LEU A 70 -0.58 2.30 -11.63
C LEU A 70 -0.30 2.49 -10.13
N GLU A 71 -0.74 3.60 -9.56
CA GLU A 71 -0.67 3.89 -8.13
C GLU A 71 -1.33 2.80 -7.29
N TYR A 72 -2.50 2.33 -7.74
CA TYR A 72 -3.26 1.27 -7.09
C TYR A 72 -2.44 -0.03 -6.92
N LEU A 73 -1.47 -0.31 -7.79
CA LEU A 73 -0.57 -1.48 -7.66
C LEU A 73 0.18 -1.46 -6.33
N GLY A 74 0.69 -0.30 -5.92
CA GLY A 74 1.37 -0.13 -4.64
C GLY A 74 0.36 -0.05 -3.50
N ALA A 75 -0.62 0.84 -3.62
CA ALA A 75 -1.52 1.19 -2.52
C ALA A 75 -2.29 -0.02 -1.96
N VAL A 76 -2.81 -0.89 -2.83
CA VAL A 76 -3.70 -1.98 -2.42
C VAL A 76 -2.92 -3.17 -1.83
N MET A 77 -1.65 -3.36 -2.22
CA MET A 77 -0.82 -4.47 -1.74
C MET A 77 -0.31 -4.25 -0.30
N MET A 78 -0.10 -2.98 0.09
CA MET A 78 0.51 -2.64 1.37
C MET A 78 -0.19 -3.23 2.59
N ALA A 79 -1.53 -3.28 2.60
CA ALA A 79 -2.27 -3.81 3.74
C ALA A 79 -2.01 -5.32 3.95
N GLY A 80 -1.91 -6.09 2.87
CA GLY A 80 -1.57 -7.51 2.92
C GLY A 80 -0.12 -7.75 3.33
N GLU A 81 0.80 -6.97 2.74
CA GLU A 81 2.23 -7.03 3.05
C GLU A 81 2.52 -6.65 4.51
N TRP A 82 1.80 -5.68 5.06
CA TRP A 82 1.86 -5.31 6.47
C TRP A 82 1.52 -6.49 7.39
N VAL A 83 0.41 -7.19 7.12
CA VAL A 83 0.01 -8.35 7.92
C VAL A 83 1.03 -9.49 7.79
N ALA A 84 1.52 -9.73 6.58
CA ALA A 84 2.56 -10.74 6.35
C ALA A 84 3.86 -10.40 7.10
N LEU A 85 4.27 -9.12 7.07
CA LEU A 85 5.42 -8.63 7.82
C LEU A 85 5.23 -8.86 9.32
N VAL A 86 4.10 -8.45 9.89
CA VAL A 86 3.79 -8.61 11.31
C VAL A 86 3.81 -10.07 11.73
N LEU A 87 3.17 -10.96 10.98
CA LEU A 87 3.16 -12.39 11.31
C LEU A 87 4.56 -13.00 11.24
N THR A 88 5.35 -12.65 10.23
CA THR A 88 6.72 -13.17 10.10
C THR A 88 7.64 -12.63 11.20
N TYR A 89 7.51 -11.34 11.53
CA TYR A 89 8.29 -10.68 12.57
C TYR A 89 7.99 -11.21 13.98
N THR A 90 6.73 -11.58 14.23
CA THR A 90 6.28 -12.15 15.52
C THR A 90 6.48 -13.67 15.61
N GLY A 91 7.23 -14.28 14.68
CA GLY A 91 7.53 -15.71 14.67
C GLY A 91 6.38 -16.61 14.19
N ARG A 92 5.31 -16.03 13.64
CA ARG A 92 4.12 -16.73 13.10
C ARG A 92 4.14 -16.86 11.58
N GLY A 93 5.33 -16.94 10.98
CA GLY A 93 5.49 -17.14 9.53
C GLY A 93 4.81 -18.41 9.02
N GLU A 94 4.63 -19.42 9.88
CA GLU A 94 3.91 -20.66 9.59
C GLU A 94 2.44 -20.46 9.15
N TRP A 95 1.82 -19.33 9.52
CA TRP A 95 0.45 -19.00 9.11
C TRP A 95 0.37 -18.48 7.68
N LEU A 96 1.49 -18.07 7.09
CA LEU A 96 1.60 -17.58 5.72
C LEU A 96 1.76 -18.73 4.72
N THR A 97 0.89 -19.72 4.83
CA THR A 97 0.80 -20.79 3.83
C THR A 97 0.38 -20.21 2.47
N THR A 98 0.69 -20.90 1.38
CA THR A 98 0.30 -20.48 0.02
C THR A 98 -1.20 -20.18 -0.08
N ARG A 99 -2.04 -20.97 0.60
CA ARG A 99 -3.48 -20.75 0.66
C ARG A 99 -3.85 -19.45 1.38
N ASN A 100 -3.25 -19.19 2.54
CA ASN A 100 -3.57 -18.01 3.33
C ASN A 100 -3.03 -16.73 2.67
N LEU A 101 -1.87 -16.80 2.02
CA LEU A 101 -1.37 -15.72 1.18
C LEU A 101 -2.29 -15.45 -0.01
N ALA A 102 -2.76 -16.50 -0.70
CA ALA A 102 -3.70 -16.33 -1.80
C ALA A 102 -5.01 -15.66 -1.32
N LEU A 103 -5.53 -16.03 -0.14
CA LEU A 103 -6.70 -15.39 0.44
C LEU A 103 -6.43 -13.93 0.85
N LEU A 104 -5.27 -13.66 1.44
CA LEU A 104 -4.85 -12.31 1.86
C LEU A 104 -4.67 -11.35 0.67
N PHE A 105 -4.22 -11.86 -0.46
CA PHE A 105 -4.03 -11.07 -1.68
C PHE A 105 -5.18 -11.21 -2.69
N ALA A 106 -6.22 -11.99 -2.39
CA ALA A 106 -7.39 -12.15 -3.26
C ALA A 106 -8.14 -10.82 -3.44
N ILE A 107 -8.47 -10.14 -2.33
CA ILE A 107 -9.15 -8.84 -2.40
C ILE A 107 -8.28 -7.80 -3.11
N PRO A 108 -6.99 -7.63 -2.77
CA PRO A 108 -6.07 -6.78 -3.54
C PRO A 108 -6.04 -7.08 -5.04
N GLY A 109 -5.92 -8.36 -5.41
CA GLY A 109 -5.92 -8.79 -6.81
C GLY A 109 -7.22 -8.44 -7.54
N ILE A 110 -8.37 -8.66 -6.92
CA ILE A 110 -9.67 -8.29 -7.49
C ILE A 110 -9.78 -6.76 -7.63
N THR A 111 -9.38 -6.00 -6.61
CA THR A 111 -9.38 -4.53 -6.67
C THR A 111 -8.51 -4.01 -7.81
N LEU A 112 -7.34 -4.61 -8.06
CA LEU A 112 -6.50 -4.22 -9.20
C LEU A 112 -7.17 -4.49 -10.55
N ILE A 113 -7.78 -5.66 -10.72
CA ILE A 113 -8.50 -5.99 -11.95
C ILE A 113 -9.63 -4.97 -12.17
N LEU A 114 -10.43 -4.70 -11.14
CA LEU A 114 -11.54 -3.75 -11.20
C LEU A 114 -11.07 -2.31 -11.43
N ALA A 115 -9.90 -1.90 -10.92
CA ALA A 115 -9.33 -0.59 -11.19
C ALA A 115 -8.95 -0.46 -12.66
N TRP A 116 -8.35 -1.50 -13.23
CA TRP A 116 -7.95 -1.51 -14.63
C TRP A 116 -9.13 -1.60 -15.60
N THR A 117 -10.21 -2.28 -15.22
CA THR A 117 -11.45 -2.42 -16.01
C THR A 117 -12.54 -1.42 -15.65
N ASN A 118 -12.21 -0.37 -14.88
CA ASN A 118 -13.20 0.50 -14.26
C ASN A 118 -14.14 1.18 -15.28
N GLU A 119 -13.71 1.41 -16.52
CA GLU A 119 -14.50 2.01 -17.60
C GLU A 119 -15.76 1.20 -17.98
N TYR A 120 -15.80 -0.10 -17.66
CA TYR A 120 -16.94 -0.96 -18.02
C TYR A 120 -18.03 -1.01 -16.94
N HIS A 121 -17.69 -0.71 -15.68
CA HIS A 121 -18.56 -1.00 -14.55
C HIS A 121 -18.58 0.06 -13.44
N GLU A 122 -17.62 0.99 -13.43
CA GLU A 122 -17.53 2.13 -12.49
C GLU A 122 -17.63 1.72 -11.01
N LEU A 123 -17.03 0.58 -10.65
CA LEU A 123 -17.15 0.00 -9.30
C LEU A 123 -16.17 0.62 -8.31
N ILE A 124 -15.10 1.23 -8.80
CA ILE A 124 -14.08 1.91 -7.99
C ILE A 124 -14.24 3.42 -8.13
N TRP A 125 -14.24 3.92 -9.37
CA TRP A 125 -14.38 5.34 -9.66
C TRP A 125 -15.58 5.61 -10.56
N VAL A 126 -16.50 6.45 -10.09
CA VAL A 126 -17.67 6.93 -10.84
C VAL A 126 -17.46 8.41 -11.19
N ASN A 127 -17.84 8.84 -12.39
CA ASN A 127 -17.71 10.24 -12.85
C ASN A 127 -16.30 10.82 -12.65
N VAL A 128 -15.30 10.18 -13.27
CA VAL A 128 -13.90 10.64 -13.16
C VAL A 128 -13.73 11.96 -13.91
N SER A 129 -13.33 13.01 -13.20
CA SER A 129 -12.99 14.31 -13.77
C SER A 129 -11.73 14.87 -13.13
N LEU A 130 -11.10 15.86 -13.76
CA LEU A 130 -10.07 16.64 -13.09
C LEU A 130 -10.75 17.61 -12.12
N LYS A 131 -10.20 17.74 -10.92
CA LYS A 131 -10.70 18.69 -9.94
C LYS A 131 -10.37 20.12 -10.36
N GLU A 132 -11.40 20.90 -10.67
CA GLU A 132 -11.24 22.31 -11.04
C GLU A 132 -10.96 23.19 -9.81
N GLY A 133 -10.17 24.25 -9.98
CA GLY A 133 -9.94 25.28 -8.94
C GLY A 133 -8.82 25.00 -7.94
N ILE A 134 -8.02 23.95 -8.13
CA ILE A 134 -6.79 23.69 -7.36
C ILE A 134 -5.54 23.85 -8.24
N PRO A 135 -4.37 24.23 -7.65
CA PRO A 135 -3.14 24.46 -8.41
C PRO A 135 -2.45 23.18 -8.90
N PHE A 136 -3.10 22.01 -8.79
CA PHE A 136 -2.59 20.71 -9.20
C PHE A 136 -3.73 19.87 -9.78
N ASN A 137 -3.39 18.94 -10.68
CA ASN A 137 -4.37 18.02 -11.21
C ASN A 137 -4.52 16.87 -10.22
N ALA A 138 -5.72 16.76 -9.64
CA ALA A 138 -6.11 15.63 -8.84
C ALA A 138 -7.38 15.04 -9.42
N LEU A 139 -7.48 13.72 -9.45
CA LEU A 139 -8.72 13.07 -9.81
C LEU A 139 -9.81 13.42 -8.79
N GLN A 140 -10.91 13.93 -9.31
CA GLN A 140 -12.18 13.98 -8.61
C GLN A 140 -13.03 12.83 -9.12
N PHE A 141 -13.52 12.01 -8.21
CA PHE A 141 -14.42 10.91 -8.53
C PHE A 141 -15.41 10.71 -7.38
N THR A 142 -16.54 10.10 -7.70
CA THR A 142 -17.46 9.57 -6.69
C THR A 142 -17.04 8.14 -6.37
N PRO A 143 -16.78 7.79 -5.09
CA PRO A 143 -16.39 6.44 -4.71
C PRO A 143 -17.47 5.41 -5.08
N GLY A 144 -17.10 4.41 -5.88
CA GLY A 144 -17.98 3.29 -6.21
C GLY A 144 -18.14 2.29 -5.05
N TYR A 145 -18.99 1.28 -5.21
CA TYR A 145 -19.25 0.30 -4.15
C TYR A 145 -18.01 -0.52 -3.76
N TRP A 146 -17.21 -0.96 -4.73
CA TRP A 146 -16.02 -1.78 -4.46
C TRP A 146 -14.90 -0.97 -3.77
N TYR A 147 -14.84 0.33 -4.02
CA TYR A 147 -13.92 1.23 -3.31
C TYR A 147 -14.08 1.12 -1.79
N TRP A 148 -15.32 1.10 -1.29
CA TRP A 148 -15.59 0.96 0.15
C TRP A 148 -15.23 -0.42 0.70
N VAL A 149 -15.42 -1.48 -0.11
CA VAL A 149 -14.98 -2.85 0.26
C VAL A 149 -13.46 -2.86 0.45
N ASN A 150 -12.71 -2.28 -0.49
CA ASN A 150 -11.26 -2.20 -0.42
C ASN A 150 -10.79 -1.37 0.79
N ILE A 151 -11.43 -0.24 1.07
CA ILE A 151 -11.15 0.56 2.26
C ILE A 151 -11.39 -0.28 3.52
N LEU A 152 -12.59 -0.82 3.69
CA LEU A 152 -12.94 -1.58 4.89
C LEU A 152 -11.95 -2.74 5.12
N TYR A 153 -11.65 -3.48 4.05
CA TYR A 153 -10.65 -4.55 4.07
C TYR A 153 -9.28 -4.07 4.55
N SER A 154 -8.76 -2.99 3.95
CA SER A 154 -7.42 -2.46 4.26
C SER A 154 -7.33 -1.98 5.71
N TYR A 155 -8.36 -1.29 6.21
CA TYR A 155 -8.42 -0.85 7.60
C TYR A 155 -8.52 -2.01 8.58
N LEU A 156 -9.29 -3.06 8.27
CA LEU A 156 -9.36 -4.27 9.09
C LEU A 156 -7.99 -4.96 9.18
N LEU A 157 -7.25 -5.08 8.08
CA LEU A 157 -5.90 -5.64 8.08
C LEU A 157 -4.90 -4.78 8.87
N MET A 158 -4.99 -3.46 8.74
CA MET A 158 -4.16 -2.52 9.52
C MET A 158 -4.41 -2.68 11.02
N ILE A 159 -5.68 -2.68 11.44
CA ILE A 159 -6.07 -2.90 12.84
C ILE A 159 -5.60 -4.27 13.31
N PHE A 160 -5.80 -5.32 12.51
CA PHE A 160 -5.34 -6.66 12.84
C PHE A 160 -3.82 -6.69 13.11
N GLY A 161 -3.01 -6.13 12.22
CA GLY A 161 -1.56 -6.12 12.38
C GLY A 161 -1.10 -5.32 13.61
N VAL A 162 -1.72 -4.17 13.89
CA VAL A 162 -1.42 -3.37 15.09
C VAL A 162 -1.78 -4.13 16.36
N VAL A 163 -3.00 -4.68 16.42
CA VAL A 163 -3.49 -5.46 17.57
C VAL A 163 -2.59 -6.67 17.80
N TRP A 164 -2.21 -7.38 16.75
CA TRP A 164 -1.32 -8.53 16.83
C TRP A 164 0.06 -8.18 17.36
N LEU A 165 0.66 -7.08 16.89
CA LEU A 165 1.94 -6.59 17.41
C LEU A 165 1.86 -6.29 18.91
N ILE A 166 0.83 -5.56 19.35
CA ILE A 166 0.61 -5.23 20.76
C ILE A 166 0.50 -6.51 21.59
N PHE A 167 -0.28 -7.49 21.12
CA PHE A 167 -0.35 -8.78 21.76
C PHE A 167 1.03 -9.44 21.83
N SER A 168 1.79 -9.56 20.74
CA SER A 168 3.10 -10.21 20.78
C SER A 168 4.08 -9.58 21.78
N LEU A 169 4.03 -8.26 21.96
CA LEU A 169 4.86 -7.53 22.92
C LEU A 169 4.51 -7.91 24.37
N GLY A 170 3.22 -8.10 24.66
CA GLY A 170 2.75 -8.55 25.97
C GLY A 170 3.21 -9.96 26.34
N TRP A 171 3.39 -10.85 25.35
CA TRP A 171 3.84 -12.23 25.58
C TRP A 171 5.37 -12.33 25.67
N ALA A 172 6.10 -11.55 24.85
CA ALA A 172 7.56 -11.51 24.88
C ALA A 172 8.10 -10.99 26.23
N THR A 173 7.42 -10.01 26.83
CA THR A 173 7.77 -9.47 28.15
C THR A 173 7.55 -10.47 29.29
N GLN A 174 6.57 -11.37 29.19
CA GLN A 174 6.37 -12.45 30.17
C GLN A 174 7.48 -13.51 30.12
N LEU A 175 7.93 -13.91 28.92
CA LEU A 175 8.99 -14.90 28.74
C LEU A 175 10.37 -14.37 29.18
N TYR A 176 10.68 -13.10 28.89
CA TYR A 176 11.94 -12.49 29.34
C TYR A 176 12.01 -12.33 30.87
N ARG A 177 10.86 -12.14 31.53
CA ARG A 177 10.77 -12.07 33.00
C ARG A 177 11.00 -13.42 33.70
N GLN A 178 10.82 -14.53 32.98
CA GLN A 178 11.06 -15.89 33.50
C GLN A 178 12.50 -16.39 33.27
N GLN A 179 13.33 -15.66 32.52
CA GLN A 179 14.73 -16.03 32.25
C GLN A 179 15.75 -15.31 33.17
N ILE A 180 15.28 -14.41 34.05
CA ILE A 180 16.12 -13.61 34.97
C ILE A 180 16.11 -14.18 36.41
N PHE A 181 15.43 -15.30 36.66
CA PHE A 181 15.41 -16.02 37.94
C PHE A 181 15.75 -17.49 37.74
#